data_AF-A0A8S2X867-F1
#
_entry.id   AF-A0A8S2X867-F1
#
_cell.length_a   1.000
_cell.length_b   1.000
_cell.length_c   1.000
_cell.angle_alpha   90.00
_cell.angle_beta   90.00
_cell.angle_gamma   90.00
#
_symmetry.space_group_name_H-M   'P 1'
#
loop_
_entity.id
_entity.type
_entity.pdbx_description
1 polymer ?
#
loop_
_entity_poly.entity_id
_entity_poly.type
_entity_poly.pdbx_seq_one_letter_code
_entity_poly.pdbx_strand_id
1 'polypeptide(L)'
;MLGTEVELTKQLKTYLKEENKRIDHIKKFLNLIESQVSRAKGKEEKYFSNPINSYLFIKHLTIEWNHIKTMLSPDLSKIIDKQWLFPSFEDYIGHDCYVIGRAALATEDFYHALMWLQEALDRLDQENNTTLMSKINILNNLTHATSQQGNIEHALALAEEILSIDPGHVEAKKTKIHYESLINNRTLMVEEQEKVDFNTTDDTGSIGNSLKQSSIQYVSMNNKNFQVKNQRPGTNLELRSQQAFEEICRQQHAQLSKKRQATLFCRYRHNNHPYLIFRPVKEEKVLDEPAVFLFHDVVSDSDIEKLKALAVPRLQRALIRNAATNAITPTNDRISKRY
;
A
#
# COMPACT_ATOMS: atom_id res chain seq x y z
N MET A 1 -2.02 15.99 1.77
CA MET A 1 -3.37 15.46 2.04
C MET A 1 -3.36 14.40 3.15
N LEU A 2 -2.53 13.35 3.12
CA LEU A 2 -2.49 12.40 4.24
C LEU A 2 -2.14 13.05 5.60
N GLY A 3 -1.20 14.00 5.61
CA GLY A 3 -0.87 14.76 6.83
C GLY A 3 -2.03 15.61 7.35
N THR A 4 -2.91 16.12 6.48
CA THR A 4 -4.08 16.90 6.90
C THR A 4 -5.16 16.00 7.49
N GLU A 5 -5.37 14.81 6.92
CA GLU A 5 -6.28 13.80 7.44
C GLU A 5 -5.85 13.27 8.82
N VAL A 6 -4.55 13.01 9.01
CA VAL A 6 -3.99 12.60 10.31
C VAL A 6 -4.20 13.67 11.38
N GLU A 7 -4.00 14.94 11.05
CA GLU A 7 -4.19 16.05 11.98
C GLU A 7 -5.68 16.27 12.29
N LEU A 8 -6.56 16.19 11.30
CA LEU A 8 -8.01 16.27 11.49
C LEU A 8 -8.54 15.12 12.35
N THR A 9 -8.08 13.88 12.14
CA THR A 9 -8.47 12.75 12.99
C THR A 9 -7.98 12.93 14.42
N LYS A 10 -6.79 13.50 14.63
CA LYS A 10 -6.29 13.83 15.98
C LYS A 10 -7.16 14.90 16.66
N GLN A 11 -7.54 15.95 15.93
CA GLN A 11 -8.43 17.00 16.44
C GLN A 11 -9.82 16.45 16.76
N LEU A 12 -10.39 15.64 15.87
CA LEU A 12 -11.68 14.98 16.09
C LEU A 12 -11.65 14.05 17.32
N LYS A 13 -10.59 13.26 17.49
CA LYS A 13 -10.41 12.43 18.69
C LYS A 13 -10.34 13.27 19.97
N THR A 14 -9.69 14.43 19.90
CA THR A 14 -9.58 15.35 21.04
C THR A 14 -10.94 15.96 21.37
N TYR A 15 -11.68 16.43 20.36
CA TYR A 15 -13.03 16.95 20.52
C TYR A 15 -13.98 15.89 21.11
N LEU A 16 -13.98 14.67 20.57
CA LEU A 16 -14.79 13.57 21.11
C LEU A 16 -14.46 13.28 22.58
N LYS A 17 -13.19 13.38 22.98
CA LYS A 17 -12.79 13.19 24.38
C LYS A 17 -13.33 14.30 25.28
N GLU A 18 -13.32 15.55 24.82
CA GLU A 18 -13.88 16.68 25.56
C GLU A 18 -15.40 16.60 25.67
N GLU A 19 -16.06 16.20 24.58
CA GLU A 19 -17.50 15.98 24.54
C GLU A 19 -17.94 14.86 25.48
N ASN A 20 -17.21 13.74 25.51
CA ASN A 20 -17.49 12.66 26.45
C ASN A 20 -17.37 13.13 27.92
N LYS A 21 -16.36 13.94 28.25
CA LYS A 21 -16.24 14.53 29.60
C LYS A 21 -17.42 15.45 29.94
N ARG A 22 -17.86 16.26 28.99
CA ARG A 22 -19.02 17.15 29.14
C ARG A 22 -20.29 16.35 29.41
N ILE A 23 -20.52 15.31 28.61
CA ILE A 23 -21.64 14.38 28.77
C ILE A 23 -21.57 13.69 30.14
N ASP A 24 -20.40 13.25 30.59
CA ASP A 24 -20.23 12.61 31.90
C ASP A 24 -20.58 13.56 33.05
N HIS A 25 -20.23 14.85 32.95
CA HIS A 25 -20.64 15.85 33.94
C HIS A 25 -22.15 16.02 33.99
N ILE A 26 -22.81 16.10 32.83
CA ILE A 26 -24.27 16.22 32.74
C ILE A 26 -24.95 14.97 33.31
N LYS A 27 -24.45 13.77 33.01
CA LYS A 27 -24.95 12.51 33.56
C LYS A 27 -24.84 12.46 35.09
N LYS A 28 -23.70 12.88 35.66
CA LYS A 28 -23.52 12.94 37.11
C LYS A 28 -24.52 13.89 37.77
N PHE A 29 -24.73 15.06 37.18
CA PHE A 29 -25.72 16.01 37.66
C PHE A 29 -27.14 15.45 37.58
N LEU A 30 -27.51 14.82 36.47
CA LEU A 30 -28.82 14.18 36.30
C LEU A 30 -29.08 13.12 37.38
N ASN A 31 -28.13 12.21 37.61
CA ASN A 31 -28.25 11.18 38.64
C ASN A 31 -28.42 11.77 40.05
N LEU A 32 -27.71 12.86 40.36
CA LEU A 32 -27.84 13.57 41.62
C LEU A 32 -29.26 14.12 41.79
N ILE A 33 -29.78 14.81 40.77
CA ILE A 33 -31.13 15.38 40.81
C ILE A 33 -32.19 14.28 40.91
N GLU A 34 -32.08 13.19 40.14
CA GLU A 34 -33.02 12.06 40.21
C GLU A 34 -33.08 11.43 41.60
N SER A 35 -31.93 11.30 42.27
CA SER A 35 -31.87 10.82 43.65
C SER A 35 -32.60 11.75 44.62
N GLN A 36 -32.40 13.07 44.49
CA GLN A 36 -33.05 14.04 45.36
C GLN A 36 -34.56 14.13 45.09
N VAL A 37 -34.98 14.11 43.82
CA VAL A 37 -36.39 14.08 43.42
C VAL A 37 -37.08 12.83 43.96
N SER A 38 -36.42 11.66 43.89
CA SER A 38 -36.95 10.41 44.43
C SER A 38 -37.15 10.45 45.95
N ARG A 39 -36.26 11.13 46.68
CA ARG A 39 -36.37 11.32 48.14
C ARG A 39 -37.47 12.32 48.53
N ALA A 40 -37.73 13.31 47.70
CA ALA A 40 -38.76 14.32 47.93
C ALA A 40 -40.17 13.82 47.55
N LYS A 41 -40.27 12.97 46.53
CA LYS A 41 -41.53 12.51 45.95
C LYS A 41 -42.45 11.84 46.99
N GLY A 42 -43.65 12.39 47.17
CA GLY A 42 -44.66 11.88 48.10
C GLY A 42 -44.45 12.28 49.57
N LYS A 43 -43.42 13.06 49.91
CA LYS A 43 -43.16 13.60 51.26
C LYS A 43 -42.60 15.03 51.21
N GLU A 44 -43.13 15.85 50.30
CA GLU A 44 -42.59 17.17 49.96
C GLU A 44 -42.49 18.09 51.19
N GLU A 45 -43.57 18.22 51.97
CA GLU A 45 -43.58 19.07 53.18
C GLU A 45 -42.52 18.67 54.20
N LYS A 46 -42.34 17.36 54.42
CA LYS A 46 -41.32 16.82 55.35
C LYS A 46 -39.91 16.93 54.78
N TYR A 47 -39.76 16.92 53.45
CA TYR A 47 -38.47 17.05 52.80
C TYR A 47 -37.98 18.50 52.84
N PHE A 48 -38.85 19.46 52.57
CA PHE A 48 -38.55 20.90 52.57
C PHE A 48 -38.58 21.55 53.97
N SER A 49 -39.17 20.90 54.97
CA SER A 49 -39.02 21.35 56.37
C SER A 49 -37.58 21.22 56.87
N ASN A 50 -36.73 20.43 56.21
CA ASN A 50 -35.29 20.44 56.45
C ASN A 50 -34.65 21.66 55.73
N PRO A 51 -34.10 22.63 56.47
CA PRO A 51 -33.53 23.84 55.89
C PRO A 51 -32.35 23.56 54.93
N ILE A 52 -31.61 22.46 55.12
CA ILE A 52 -30.51 22.06 54.22
C ILE A 52 -31.06 21.61 52.87
N ASN A 53 -32.12 20.79 52.85
CA ASN A 53 -32.73 20.30 51.62
C ASN A 53 -33.36 21.45 50.82
N SER A 54 -34.02 22.38 51.50
CA SER A 54 -34.59 23.59 50.90
C SER A 54 -33.53 24.51 50.31
N TYR A 55 -32.42 24.73 51.02
CA TYR A 55 -31.27 25.46 50.50
C TYR A 55 -30.69 24.80 49.24
N LEU A 56 -30.44 23.49 49.28
CA LEU A 56 -29.89 22.75 48.13
C LEU A 56 -30.82 22.80 46.92
N PHE A 57 -32.13 22.67 47.12
CA PHE A 57 -33.12 22.78 46.05
C PHE A 57 -33.11 24.16 45.37
N ILE A 58 -33.09 25.24 46.16
CA ILE A 58 -33.01 26.60 45.64
C ILE A 58 -31.68 26.83 44.89
N LYS A 59 -30.56 26.34 45.45
CA LYS A 59 -29.25 26.42 44.82
C LYS A 59 -29.22 25.70 43.46
N HIS A 60 -29.81 24.50 43.37
CA HIS A 60 -29.88 23.75 42.11
C HIS A 60 -30.61 24.57 41.03
N LEU A 61 -31.78 25.12 41.34
CA LEU A 61 -32.62 25.89 40.40
C LEU A 61 -32.00 27.21 39.95
N THR A 62 -31.24 27.87 40.82
CA THR A 62 -30.72 29.23 40.55
C THR A 62 -29.33 29.24 39.94
N ILE A 63 -28.47 28.30 40.33
CA ILE A 63 -27.04 28.31 39.95
C ILE A 63 -26.73 27.12 39.04
N GLU A 64 -27.03 25.90 39.49
CA GLU A 64 -26.50 24.70 38.84
C GLU A 64 -27.20 24.41 37.50
N TRP A 65 -28.51 24.63 37.40
CA TRP A 65 -29.22 24.56 36.12
C TRP A 65 -28.73 25.57 35.08
N ASN A 66 -28.31 26.76 35.50
CA ASN A 66 -27.71 27.75 34.60
C ASN A 66 -26.35 27.27 34.07
N HIS A 67 -25.53 26.61 34.89
CA HIS A 67 -24.27 26.00 34.44
C HIS A 67 -24.49 24.82 33.49
N ILE A 68 -25.54 24.02 33.69
CA ILE A 68 -25.88 22.93 32.75
C ILE A 68 -26.39 23.51 31.42
N LYS A 69 -27.18 24.58 31.46
CA LYS A 69 -27.67 25.27 30.26
C LYS A 69 -26.54 25.75 29.36
N THR A 70 -25.46 26.30 29.93
CA THR A 70 -24.29 26.73 29.15
C THR A 70 -23.47 25.55 28.62
N MET A 71 -23.49 24.39 29.30
CA MET A 71 -22.86 23.17 28.80
C MET A 71 -23.64 22.51 27.65
N LEU A 72 -24.96 22.69 27.57
CA LEU A 72 -25.83 22.07 26.54
C LEU A 72 -25.76 22.75 25.16
N SER A 73 -25.10 23.90 25.02
CA SER A 73 -24.92 24.58 23.73
C SER A 73 -23.50 24.37 23.17
N PRO A 74 -23.22 23.28 22.41
CA PRO A 74 -21.96 23.14 21.70
C PRO A 74 -21.83 24.12 20.54
N ASP A 75 -20.62 24.60 20.32
CA ASP A 75 -20.25 25.42 19.16
C ASP A 75 -19.37 24.57 18.23
N LEU A 76 -19.96 23.97 17.19
CA LEU A 76 -19.27 23.11 16.22
C LEU A 76 -18.24 23.89 15.38
N SER A 77 -18.35 25.21 15.34
CA SER A 77 -17.48 26.13 14.60
C SER A 77 -16.01 26.04 15.03
N LYS A 78 -15.71 25.60 16.25
CA LYS A 78 -14.34 25.51 16.80
C LYS A 78 -13.44 24.46 16.15
N ILE A 79 -14.00 23.49 15.41
CA ILE A 79 -13.21 22.40 14.79
C ILE A 79 -12.79 22.77 13.36
N ILE A 80 -13.61 23.54 12.65
CA ILE A 80 -13.48 23.82 11.21
C ILE A 80 -12.97 25.25 11.00
N ASP A 81 -12.21 25.80 11.95
CA ASP A 81 -11.71 27.18 11.89
C ASP A 81 -10.39 27.32 11.13
N LYS A 82 -9.89 26.20 10.58
CA LYS A 82 -8.74 26.20 9.68
C LYS A 82 -9.23 26.01 8.26
N GLN A 83 -8.87 26.97 7.41
CA GLN A 83 -9.11 27.03 5.97
C GLN A 83 -8.33 25.91 5.26
N TRP A 84 -8.71 24.66 5.51
CA TRP A 84 -8.17 23.50 4.82
C TRP A 84 -8.73 23.47 3.40
N LEU A 85 -7.86 23.51 2.40
CA LEU A 85 -8.25 23.20 1.03
C LEU A 85 -8.50 21.69 0.94
N PHE A 86 -9.76 21.31 1.05
CA PHE A 86 -10.22 19.98 0.71
C PHE A 86 -10.30 19.85 -0.82
N PRO A 87 -10.00 18.66 -1.38
CA PRO A 87 -10.33 18.35 -2.76
C PRO A 87 -11.82 18.61 -3.02
N SER A 88 -12.13 19.12 -4.19
CA SER A 88 -13.47 19.46 -4.61
C SER A 88 -14.17 18.25 -5.24
N PHE A 89 -15.48 18.37 -5.48
CA PHE A 89 -16.23 17.37 -6.23
C PHE A 89 -15.68 17.18 -7.66
N GLU A 90 -15.03 18.20 -8.23
CA GLU A 90 -14.38 18.11 -9.55
C GLU A 90 -13.13 17.22 -9.54
N ASP A 91 -12.50 17.01 -8.37
CA ASP A 91 -11.37 16.09 -8.20
C ASP A 91 -11.80 14.62 -7.96
N TYR A 92 -13.11 14.37 -7.92
CA TYR A 92 -13.74 13.09 -7.57
C TYR A 92 -14.84 12.74 -8.58
N ILE A 93 -14.45 12.41 -9.82
CA ILE A 93 -15.42 11.97 -10.84
C ILE A 93 -14.94 10.65 -11.44
N GLY A 94 -15.84 9.65 -11.51
CA GLY A 94 -15.56 8.37 -12.19
C GLY A 94 -15.06 8.53 -13.64
N HIS A 95 -15.42 9.63 -14.30
CA HIS A 95 -14.96 10.01 -15.64
C HIS A 95 -13.44 10.13 -15.74
N ASP A 96 -12.76 10.73 -14.76
CA ASP A 96 -11.31 10.93 -14.82
C ASP A 96 -10.57 9.60 -14.70
N CYS A 97 -11.07 8.70 -13.85
CA CYS A 97 -10.57 7.33 -13.76
C CYS A 97 -10.72 6.60 -15.10
N TYR A 98 -11.86 6.77 -15.79
CA TYR A 98 -12.09 6.20 -17.11
C TYR A 98 -11.14 6.77 -18.18
N VAL A 99 -10.91 8.09 -18.19
CA VAL A 99 -9.99 8.75 -19.12
C VAL A 99 -8.55 8.25 -18.90
N ILE A 100 -8.11 8.12 -17.65
CA ILE A 100 -6.79 7.58 -17.31
C ILE A 100 -6.69 6.12 -17.77
N GLY A 101 -7.71 5.29 -17.50
CA GLY A 101 -7.76 3.91 -17.94
C GLY A 101 -7.71 3.76 -19.47
N ARG A 102 -8.39 4.64 -20.21
CA ARG A 102 -8.34 4.72 -21.68
C ARG A 102 -6.96 5.12 -22.19
N ALA A 103 -6.29 6.07 -21.56
CA ALA A 103 -4.94 6.47 -21.92
C ALA A 103 -3.94 5.32 -21.67
N ALA A 104 -4.09 4.60 -20.55
CA ALA A 104 -3.30 3.42 -20.26
C ALA A 104 -3.51 2.31 -21.32
N LEU A 105 -4.75 2.07 -21.76
CA LEU A 105 -5.03 1.15 -22.86
C LEU A 105 -4.34 1.52 -24.17
N ALA A 106 -4.31 2.81 -24.52
CA ALA A 106 -3.63 3.28 -25.72
C ALA A 106 -2.11 3.07 -25.70
N THR A 107 -1.53 2.92 -24.50
CA THR A 107 -0.10 2.65 -24.30
C THR A 107 0.19 1.16 -24.04
N GLU A 108 -0.80 0.28 -24.23
CA GLU A 108 -0.73 -1.16 -23.96
C GLU A 108 -0.37 -1.51 -22.51
N ASP A 109 -0.57 -0.58 -21.57
CA ASP A 109 -0.40 -0.80 -20.15
C ASP A 109 -1.67 -1.40 -19.55
N PHE A 110 -1.92 -2.67 -19.88
CA PHE A 110 -3.13 -3.39 -19.46
C PHE A 110 -3.23 -3.52 -17.93
N TYR A 111 -2.10 -3.53 -17.22
CA TYR A 111 -2.08 -3.57 -15.75
C TYR A 111 -2.71 -2.32 -15.13
N HIS A 112 -2.21 -1.14 -15.51
CA HIS A 112 -2.76 0.10 -14.98
C HIS A 112 -4.14 0.41 -15.57
N ALA A 113 -4.39 0.04 -16.83
CA ALA A 113 -5.71 0.15 -17.45
C ALA A 113 -6.79 -0.58 -16.62
N LEU A 114 -6.53 -1.82 -16.21
CA LEU A 114 -7.49 -2.57 -15.38
C LEU A 114 -7.76 -1.90 -14.06
N MET A 115 -6.72 -1.43 -13.36
CA MET A 115 -6.90 -0.77 -12.06
C MET A 115 -7.79 0.47 -12.18
N TRP A 116 -7.48 1.34 -13.15
CA TRP A 116 -8.20 2.60 -13.35
C TRP A 116 -9.63 2.38 -13.85
N LEU A 117 -9.85 1.39 -14.72
CA LEU A 117 -11.19 1.07 -15.24
C LEU A 117 -12.07 0.35 -14.20
N GLN A 118 -11.50 -0.47 -13.32
CA GLN A 118 -12.23 -1.06 -12.18
C GLN A 118 -12.68 0.02 -11.21
N GLU A 119 -11.77 0.92 -10.85
CA GLU A 119 -12.07 2.03 -9.97
C GLU A 119 -13.13 2.97 -10.59
N ALA A 120 -13.11 3.17 -11.91
CA ALA A 120 -14.15 3.92 -12.62
C ALA A 120 -15.53 3.25 -12.55
N LEU A 121 -15.57 1.90 -12.59
CA LEU A 121 -16.80 1.12 -12.47
C LEU A 121 -17.37 1.20 -11.04
N ASP A 122 -16.53 1.05 -10.02
CA ASP A 122 -16.92 1.11 -8.60
C ASP A 122 -17.49 2.49 -8.23
N ARG A 123 -16.92 3.57 -8.79
CA ARG A 123 -17.44 4.93 -8.63
C ARG A 123 -18.75 5.16 -9.38
N LEU A 124 -18.91 4.59 -10.56
CA LEU A 124 -20.15 4.69 -11.34
C LEU A 124 -21.35 4.09 -10.60
N ASP A 125 -21.16 3.02 -9.83
CA ASP A 125 -22.22 2.44 -9.01
C ASP A 125 -22.62 3.34 -7.81
N GLN A 126 -21.78 4.30 -7.43
CA GLN A 126 -22.02 5.26 -6.33
C GLN A 126 -22.57 6.62 -6.82
N GLU A 127 -22.12 7.06 -7.99
CA GLU A 127 -22.54 8.29 -8.64
C GLU A 127 -23.81 8.02 -9.46
N ASN A 128 -25.00 8.41 -8.97
CA ASN A 128 -26.29 8.27 -9.66
C ASN A 128 -26.40 8.97 -11.05
N ASN A 129 -25.29 9.44 -11.62
CA ASN A 129 -25.18 10.11 -12.91
C ASN A 129 -24.76 9.11 -14.01
N THR A 130 -25.64 8.15 -14.30
CA THR A 130 -25.51 7.13 -15.34
C THR A 130 -25.42 7.67 -16.77
N THR A 131 -25.64 8.96 -16.99
CA THR A 131 -25.83 9.56 -18.31
C THR A 131 -24.54 9.98 -19.02
N LEU A 132 -23.45 10.28 -18.29
CA LEU A 132 -22.20 10.77 -18.91
C LEU A 132 -21.22 9.64 -19.27
N MET A 133 -21.30 8.51 -18.56
CA MET A 133 -20.43 7.36 -18.75
C MET A 133 -21.28 6.11 -18.95
N SER A 134 -21.25 5.54 -20.15
CA SER A 134 -21.93 4.27 -20.39
C SER A 134 -21.16 3.17 -19.66
N LYS A 135 -21.80 2.52 -18.68
CA LYS A 135 -21.29 1.31 -18.02
C LYS A 135 -20.78 0.28 -19.05
N ILE A 136 -21.43 0.21 -20.21
CA ILE A 136 -21.04 -0.62 -21.35
C ILE A 136 -19.63 -0.26 -21.86
N ASN A 137 -19.27 1.02 -21.96
CA ASN A 137 -17.95 1.44 -22.45
C ASN A 137 -16.83 1.03 -21.49
N ILE A 138 -17.04 1.15 -20.18
CA ILE A 138 -16.06 0.71 -19.17
C ILE A 138 -15.89 -0.80 -19.26
N LEU A 139 -17.00 -1.54 -19.25
CA LEU A 139 -16.99 -3.00 -19.35
C LEU A 139 -16.34 -3.49 -20.65
N ASN A 140 -16.56 -2.83 -21.79
CA ASN A 140 -15.93 -3.21 -23.06
C ASN A 140 -14.40 -3.03 -23.00
N ASN A 141 -13.94 -1.90 -22.46
CA ASN A 141 -12.51 -1.64 -22.25
C ASN A 141 -11.87 -2.60 -21.24
N LEU A 142 -12.58 -2.95 -20.15
CA LEU A 142 -12.16 -3.99 -19.20
C LEU A 142 -12.08 -5.36 -19.86
N THR A 143 -13.06 -5.72 -20.70
CA THR A 143 -13.07 -6.98 -21.44
C THR A 143 -11.85 -7.09 -22.34
N HIS A 144 -11.48 -6.00 -23.03
CA HIS A 144 -10.25 -5.94 -23.83
C HIS A 144 -9.00 -6.09 -22.94
N ALA A 145 -8.88 -5.30 -21.87
CA ALA A 145 -7.71 -5.32 -20.99
C ALA A 145 -7.47 -6.67 -20.31
N THR A 146 -8.54 -7.31 -19.83
CA THR A 146 -8.48 -8.63 -19.15
C THR A 146 -8.11 -9.75 -20.10
N SER A 147 -8.59 -9.70 -21.35
CA SER A 147 -8.22 -10.63 -22.41
C SER A 147 -6.74 -10.53 -22.77
N GLN A 148 -6.21 -9.31 -22.92
CA GLN A 148 -4.78 -9.08 -23.21
C GLN A 148 -3.86 -9.54 -22.07
N GLN A 149 -4.35 -9.58 -20.82
CA GLN A 149 -3.64 -10.19 -19.70
C GLN A 149 -3.72 -11.73 -19.65
N GLY A 150 -4.46 -12.37 -20.57
CA GLY A 150 -4.59 -13.82 -20.64
C GLY A 150 -5.68 -14.43 -19.76
N ASN A 151 -6.50 -13.60 -19.09
CA ASN A 151 -7.62 -14.05 -18.26
C ASN A 151 -8.92 -14.11 -19.06
N ILE A 152 -9.01 -15.11 -19.95
CA ILE A 152 -10.12 -15.28 -20.90
C ILE A 152 -11.46 -15.56 -20.19
N GLU A 153 -11.45 -16.31 -19.08
CA GLU A 153 -12.66 -16.64 -18.31
C GLU A 153 -13.31 -15.38 -17.72
N HIS A 154 -12.49 -14.48 -17.17
CA HIS A 154 -13.01 -13.22 -16.64
C HIS A 154 -13.46 -12.27 -17.75
N ALA A 155 -12.74 -12.24 -18.87
CA ALA A 155 -13.15 -11.46 -20.03
C ALA A 155 -14.51 -11.93 -20.58
N LEU A 156 -14.79 -13.23 -20.55
CA LEU A 156 -16.09 -13.79 -20.88
C LEU A 156 -17.18 -13.33 -19.91
N ALA A 157 -16.93 -13.38 -18.61
CA ALA A 157 -17.89 -12.93 -17.59
C ALA A 157 -18.27 -11.44 -17.77
N LEU A 158 -17.28 -10.57 -18.04
CA LEU A 158 -17.51 -9.15 -18.34
C LEU A 158 -18.33 -8.96 -19.63
N ALA A 159 -18.07 -9.77 -20.66
CA ALA A 159 -18.86 -9.73 -21.90
C ALA A 159 -20.31 -10.18 -21.67
N GLU A 160 -20.54 -11.15 -20.78
CA GLU A 160 -21.89 -11.55 -20.38
C GLU A 160 -22.61 -10.48 -19.57
N GLU A 161 -21.90 -9.74 -18.71
CA GLU A 161 -22.46 -8.58 -18.02
C GLU A 161 -22.92 -7.52 -19.03
N ILE A 162 -22.12 -7.23 -20.07
CA ILE A 162 -22.54 -6.33 -21.15
C ILE A 162 -23.82 -6.84 -21.84
N LEU A 163 -23.91 -8.13 -22.15
CA LEU A 163 -25.08 -8.72 -22.79
C LEU A 163 -26.32 -8.76 -21.89
N SER A 164 -26.14 -8.75 -20.57
CA SER A 164 -27.24 -8.61 -19.61
C SER A 164 -27.84 -7.21 -19.61
N ILE A 165 -27.03 -6.18 -19.92
CA ILE A 165 -27.44 -4.77 -20.02
C ILE A 165 -27.99 -4.47 -21.43
N ASP A 166 -27.26 -4.87 -22.47
CA ASP A 166 -27.64 -4.72 -23.87
C ASP A 166 -27.54 -6.07 -24.61
N PRO A 167 -28.65 -6.83 -24.69
CA PRO A 167 -28.72 -8.08 -25.45
C PRO A 167 -28.48 -7.90 -26.95
N GLY A 168 -28.49 -6.67 -27.49
CA GLY A 168 -28.22 -6.33 -28.88
C GLY A 168 -26.75 -6.12 -29.19
N HIS A 169 -25.87 -6.02 -28.18
CA HIS A 169 -24.50 -5.58 -28.34
C HIS A 169 -23.67 -6.50 -29.23
N VAL A 170 -23.37 -6.04 -30.46
CA VAL A 170 -22.74 -6.85 -31.51
C VAL A 170 -21.33 -7.30 -31.12
N GLU A 171 -20.54 -6.41 -30.51
CA GLU A 171 -19.16 -6.72 -30.13
C GLU A 171 -19.10 -7.74 -29.01
N ALA A 172 -19.96 -7.61 -27.99
CA ALA A 172 -19.98 -8.55 -26.87
C ALA A 172 -20.42 -9.95 -27.30
N LYS A 173 -21.36 -10.06 -28.26
CA LYS A 173 -21.72 -11.36 -28.86
C LYS A 173 -20.54 -12.01 -29.58
N LYS A 174 -19.80 -11.24 -30.38
CA LYS A 174 -18.61 -11.74 -31.09
C LYS A 174 -17.53 -12.20 -30.10
N THR A 175 -17.27 -11.37 -29.09
CA THR A 175 -16.29 -11.65 -28.02
C THR A 175 -16.65 -12.91 -27.25
N LYS A 176 -17.93 -13.09 -26.89
CA LYS A 176 -18.45 -14.29 -26.23
C LYS A 176 -18.18 -15.56 -27.04
N ILE A 177 -18.61 -15.59 -28.30
CA ILE A 177 -18.42 -16.75 -29.19
C ILE A 177 -16.93 -17.08 -29.33
N HIS A 178 -16.10 -16.04 -29.50
CA HIS A 178 -14.66 -16.22 -29.65
C HIS A 178 -14.01 -16.82 -28.40
N TYR A 179 -14.32 -16.31 -27.21
CA TYR A 179 -13.74 -16.80 -25.96
C TYR A 179 -14.27 -18.18 -25.56
N GLU A 180 -15.55 -18.49 -25.78
CA GLU A 180 -16.08 -19.85 -25.60
C GLU A 180 -15.34 -20.87 -26.47
N SER A 181 -15.06 -20.53 -27.74
CA SER A 181 -14.27 -21.38 -28.63
C SER A 181 -12.84 -21.57 -28.12
N LEU A 182 -12.17 -20.51 -27.64
CA LEU A 182 -10.81 -20.60 -27.08
C LEU A 182 -10.75 -21.48 -25.83
N ILE A 183 -11.76 -21.37 -24.96
CA ILE A 183 -11.86 -22.20 -23.75
C ILE A 183 -12.08 -23.67 -24.14
N ASN A 184 -13.02 -23.95 -25.05
CA ASN A 184 -13.30 -25.32 -25.50
C ASN A 184 -12.08 -25.97 -26.17
N ASN A 185 -11.37 -25.24 -27.03
CA ASN A 185 -10.14 -25.74 -27.67
C ASN A 185 -9.03 -26.02 -26.64
N ARG A 186 -8.90 -25.18 -25.62
CA ARG A 186 -7.95 -25.41 -24.51
C ARG A 186 -8.29 -26.68 -23.75
N THR A 187 -9.57 -26.92 -23.47
CA THR A 187 -10.04 -28.15 -22.81
C THR A 187 -9.72 -29.40 -23.64
N LEU A 188 -9.94 -29.35 -24.95
CA LEU A 188 -9.65 -30.47 -25.87
C LEU A 188 -8.14 -30.80 -25.93
N MET A 189 -7.25 -29.80 -25.89
CA MET A 189 -5.80 -30.01 -25.89
C MET A 189 -5.29 -30.68 -24.60
N VAL A 190 -5.94 -30.43 -23.46
CA VAL A 190 -5.62 -31.09 -22.18
C VAL A 190 -6.06 -32.56 -22.21
N GLU A 191 -7.25 -32.84 -22.75
CA GLU A 191 -7.78 -34.21 -22.90
C GLU A 191 -6.96 -35.07 -23.87
N GLU A 192 -6.30 -34.46 -24.87
CA GLU A 192 -5.38 -35.18 -25.77
C GLU A 192 -4.01 -35.46 -25.12
N GLN A 193 -3.49 -34.54 -24.30
CA GLN A 193 -2.23 -34.75 -23.57
C GLN A 193 -2.33 -35.85 -22.50
N GLU A 194 -3.46 -35.94 -21.80
CA GLU A 194 -3.70 -37.02 -20.82
C GLU A 194 -3.81 -38.41 -21.47
N LYS A 195 -4.11 -38.50 -22.78
CA LYS A 195 -4.15 -39.78 -23.52
C LYS A 195 -2.77 -40.25 -24.00
N VAL A 196 -1.79 -39.37 -24.11
CA VAL A 196 -0.44 -39.71 -24.59
C VAL A 196 0.44 -40.29 -23.46
N ASP A 197 0.20 -39.88 -22.21
CA ASP A 197 1.01 -40.30 -21.05
C ASP A 197 0.65 -41.67 -20.44
N PHE A 198 -0.29 -42.44 -21.03
CA PHE A 198 -0.72 -43.74 -20.50
C PHE A 198 -0.03 -44.98 -21.13
N ASN A 199 0.81 -44.83 -22.17
CA ASN A 199 1.34 -45.97 -22.94
C ASN A 199 2.88 -46.10 -22.93
N THR A 200 3.55 -45.84 -21.81
CA THR A 200 4.93 -46.32 -21.59
C THR A 200 5.12 -46.82 -20.16
N THR A 201 4.84 -48.10 -19.94
CA THR A 201 5.43 -48.86 -18.83
C THR A 201 6.78 -49.37 -19.31
N ASP A 202 7.88 -48.92 -18.71
CA ASP A 202 9.01 -49.77 -18.34
C ASP A 202 10.02 -49.02 -17.46
N ASP A 203 10.60 -49.79 -16.55
CA ASP A 203 11.35 -49.41 -15.35
C ASP A 203 12.64 -48.61 -15.61
N THR A 204 12.89 -47.58 -14.78
CA THR A 204 14.10 -47.41 -13.94
C THR A 204 14.14 -46.00 -13.32
N GLY A 205 14.64 -45.91 -12.09
CA GLY A 205 14.43 -44.79 -11.19
C GLY A 205 15.15 -43.47 -11.47
N SER A 206 14.66 -42.43 -10.78
CA SER A 206 15.23 -41.10 -10.53
C SER A 206 15.54 -40.22 -11.76
N ILE A 207 14.72 -39.16 -11.94
CA ILE A 207 15.10 -37.74 -12.06
C ILE A 207 13.82 -36.89 -12.19
N GLY A 208 13.64 -35.89 -11.31
CA GLY A 208 13.05 -34.60 -11.70
C GLY A 208 11.52 -34.38 -11.62
N ASN A 209 10.87 -34.65 -10.48
CA ASN A 209 9.56 -34.02 -10.20
C ASN A 209 9.74 -32.51 -9.91
N SER A 210 9.62 -31.67 -10.94
CA SER A 210 9.43 -30.22 -10.78
C SER A 210 8.53 -29.66 -11.88
N LEU A 211 7.32 -30.19 -12.00
CA LEU A 211 6.18 -29.44 -12.51
C LEU A 211 5.25 -29.22 -11.32
N LYS A 212 5.35 -28.03 -10.73
CA LYS A 212 4.39 -27.56 -9.73
C LYS A 212 3.01 -27.58 -10.38
N GLN A 213 2.26 -28.58 -9.97
CA GLN A 213 0.81 -28.66 -9.92
C GLN A 213 0.21 -27.26 -9.67
N SER A 214 -0.13 -26.52 -10.73
CA SER A 214 -1.20 -25.54 -10.66
C SER A 214 -2.47 -26.35 -10.81
N SER A 215 -2.95 -26.88 -9.70
CA SER A 215 -4.27 -27.49 -9.56
C SER A 215 -5.32 -26.50 -10.08
N ILE A 216 -5.75 -26.67 -11.33
CA ILE A 216 -6.96 -26.04 -11.85
C ILE A 216 -8.11 -26.82 -11.21
N GLN A 217 -8.51 -26.37 -10.03
CA GLN A 217 -9.72 -26.83 -9.40
C GLN A 217 -10.89 -26.16 -10.13
N TYR A 218 -11.69 -26.96 -10.82
CA TYR A 218 -12.97 -26.53 -11.40
C TYR A 218 -13.81 -25.86 -10.31
N VAL A 219 -13.90 -24.53 -10.33
CA VAL A 219 -14.79 -23.77 -9.44
C VAL A 219 -16.06 -23.43 -10.20
N SER A 220 -17.14 -24.07 -9.78
CA SER A 220 -18.55 -23.75 -10.02
C SER A 220 -18.81 -22.25 -10.27
N MET A 221 -19.47 -21.96 -11.39
CA MET A 221 -19.94 -20.64 -11.85
C MET A 221 -21.01 -20.02 -10.94
N ASN A 222 -20.68 -19.71 -9.68
CA ASN A 222 -21.62 -19.01 -8.79
C ASN A 222 -20.96 -18.02 -7.81
N ASN A 223 -19.70 -17.65 -8.03
CA ASN A 223 -19.04 -16.67 -7.18
C ASN A 223 -19.03 -15.30 -7.86
N LYS A 224 -19.96 -14.42 -7.48
CA LYS A 224 -19.99 -12.99 -7.86
C LYS A 224 -18.75 -12.20 -7.42
N ASN A 225 -17.79 -12.84 -6.75
CA ASN A 225 -16.53 -12.27 -6.30
C ASN A 225 -15.33 -12.88 -7.03
N PHE A 226 -15.35 -12.91 -8.36
CA PHE A 226 -14.14 -13.16 -9.13
C PHE A 226 -13.29 -11.89 -9.12
N GLN A 227 -12.56 -11.67 -8.03
CA GLN A 227 -11.57 -10.60 -7.94
C GLN A 227 -10.51 -10.87 -9.00
N VAL A 228 -10.38 -9.97 -9.99
CA VAL A 228 -9.26 -10.00 -10.94
C VAL A 228 -7.99 -10.06 -10.12
N LYS A 229 -7.25 -11.16 -10.22
CA LYS A 229 -5.88 -11.22 -9.72
C LYS A 229 -5.03 -10.37 -10.67
N ASN A 230 -5.15 -9.05 -10.57
CA ASN A 230 -4.27 -8.10 -11.23
C ASN A 230 -2.96 -8.10 -10.43
N GLN A 231 -2.28 -9.26 -10.42
CA GLN A 231 -0.96 -9.37 -9.85
C GLN A 231 -0.09 -8.45 -10.68
N ARG A 232 0.55 -7.49 -10.01
CA ARG A 232 1.54 -6.63 -10.65
C ARG A 232 2.43 -7.51 -11.51
N PRO A 233 2.50 -7.29 -12.84
CA PRO A 233 3.40 -8.03 -13.70
C PRO A 233 4.74 -8.07 -12.98
N GLY A 234 5.17 -9.27 -12.60
CA GLY A 234 6.38 -9.47 -11.82
C GLY A 234 7.45 -8.61 -12.46
N THR A 235 7.90 -7.61 -11.73
CA THR A 235 8.50 -6.46 -12.35
C THR A 235 9.77 -6.90 -13.07
N ASN A 236 9.74 -6.92 -14.40
CA ASN A 236 10.93 -6.71 -15.20
C ASN A 236 11.59 -5.36 -14.84
N LEU A 237 10.94 -4.52 -14.02
CA LEU A 237 11.53 -3.38 -13.32
C LEU A 237 12.45 -3.77 -12.14
N GLU A 238 12.16 -4.85 -11.39
CA GLU A 238 13.05 -5.39 -10.35
C GLU A 238 14.20 -6.14 -11.01
N LEU A 239 13.95 -6.95 -12.03
CA LEU A 239 15.02 -7.58 -12.82
C LEU A 239 15.86 -6.56 -13.61
N ARG A 240 15.27 -5.55 -14.26
CA ARG A 240 16.05 -4.47 -14.90
C ARG A 240 16.77 -3.61 -13.89
N SER A 241 16.19 -3.27 -12.74
CA SER A 241 16.88 -2.46 -11.74
C SER A 241 17.97 -3.24 -11.02
N GLN A 242 17.81 -4.55 -10.82
CA GLN A 242 18.81 -5.42 -10.23
C GLN A 242 19.92 -5.76 -11.22
N GLN A 243 19.59 -6.02 -12.50
CA GLN A 243 20.58 -6.16 -13.58
C GLN A 243 21.30 -4.84 -13.83
N ALA A 244 20.59 -3.70 -13.92
CA ALA A 244 21.22 -2.39 -14.07
C ALA A 244 22.08 -2.04 -12.85
N PHE A 245 21.63 -2.35 -11.63
CA PHE A 245 22.43 -2.17 -10.41
C PHE A 245 23.68 -3.05 -10.41
N GLU A 246 23.56 -4.34 -10.79
CA GLU A 246 24.69 -5.25 -10.92
C GLU A 246 25.64 -4.85 -12.05
N GLU A 247 25.12 -4.35 -13.18
CA GLU A 247 25.90 -3.79 -14.28
C GLU A 247 26.66 -2.54 -13.83
N ILE A 248 26.03 -1.63 -13.09
CA ILE A 248 26.69 -0.45 -12.51
C ILE A 248 27.77 -0.85 -11.50
N CYS A 249 27.52 -1.89 -10.68
CA CYS A 249 28.49 -2.38 -9.69
C CYS A 249 29.66 -3.15 -10.33
N ARG A 250 29.45 -3.83 -11.46
CA ARG A 250 30.46 -4.63 -12.17
C ARG A 250 31.25 -3.83 -13.21
N GLN A 251 30.68 -2.77 -13.78
CA GLN A 251 31.35 -1.88 -14.74
C GLN A 251 32.14 -0.77 -14.01
N GLN A 252 33.15 -1.18 -13.25
CA GLN A 252 34.08 -0.23 -12.64
C GLN A 252 34.88 0.49 -13.76
N HIS A 253 34.76 1.83 -13.81
CA HIS A 253 35.54 2.81 -14.60
C HIS A 253 35.15 3.16 -16.04
N ALA A 254 34.27 2.42 -16.72
CA ALA A 254 33.99 2.68 -18.14
C ALA A 254 33.11 3.92 -18.45
N GLN A 255 32.46 4.52 -17.44
CA GLN A 255 31.44 5.57 -17.67
C GLN A 255 31.88 7.01 -17.35
N LEU A 256 33.11 7.25 -16.85
CA LEU A 256 33.56 8.63 -16.63
C LEU A 256 33.88 9.30 -17.98
N SER A 257 33.33 10.49 -18.22
CA SER A 257 33.72 11.32 -19.36
C SER A 257 35.22 11.58 -19.35
N LYS A 258 35.86 11.67 -20.53
CA LYS A 258 37.29 11.98 -20.68
C LYS A 258 37.72 13.20 -19.85
N LYS A 259 36.85 14.21 -19.74
CA LYS A 259 37.08 15.40 -18.92
C LYS A 259 37.20 15.08 -17.43
N ARG A 260 36.35 14.18 -16.91
CA ARG A 260 36.34 13.76 -15.50
C ARG A 260 37.53 12.84 -15.22
N GLN A 261 37.82 11.90 -16.11
CA GLN A 261 39.00 11.03 -16.00
C GLN A 261 40.30 11.83 -15.90
N ALA A 262 40.43 12.92 -16.66
CA ALA A 262 41.60 13.80 -16.59
C ALA A 262 41.79 14.51 -15.24
N THR A 263 40.77 14.56 -14.38
CA THR A 263 40.87 15.13 -13.02
C THR A 263 41.29 14.11 -11.96
N LEU A 264 41.34 12.82 -12.31
CA LEU A 264 41.82 11.77 -11.43
C LEU A 264 43.34 11.82 -11.37
N PHE A 265 43.91 11.56 -10.19
CA PHE A 265 45.35 11.63 -9.97
C PHE A 265 45.80 10.62 -8.92
N CYS A 266 47.06 10.24 -9.00
CA CYS A 266 47.76 9.50 -7.97
C CYS A 266 48.85 10.39 -7.38
N ARG A 267 48.97 10.44 -6.05
CA ARG A 267 50.02 11.21 -5.38
C ARG A 267 50.50 10.55 -4.10
N TYR A 268 51.72 10.91 -3.72
CA TYR A 268 52.29 10.58 -2.43
C TYR A 268 51.91 11.66 -1.42
N ARG A 269 51.16 11.29 -0.38
CA ARG A 269 50.70 12.20 0.67
C ARG A 269 51.46 11.92 1.97
N HIS A 270 52.11 12.95 2.51
CA HIS A 270 52.83 12.86 3.79
C HIS A 270 52.27 13.76 4.90
N ASN A 271 51.50 14.81 4.57
CA ASN A 271 50.88 15.76 5.52
C ASN A 271 51.84 16.29 6.61
N ASN A 272 53.12 16.50 6.28
CA ASN A 272 54.17 16.89 7.23
C ASN A 272 54.30 16.00 8.49
N HIS A 273 53.77 14.77 8.47
CA HIS A 273 53.94 13.85 9.56
C HIS A 273 55.36 13.26 9.52
N PRO A 274 56.17 13.30 10.60
CA PRO A 274 57.58 12.90 10.57
C PRO A 274 57.82 11.51 9.96
N TYR A 275 56.96 10.54 10.28
CA TYR A 275 57.06 9.18 9.73
C TYR A 275 56.66 9.07 8.26
N LEU A 276 55.72 9.90 7.79
CA LEU A 276 55.24 9.84 6.41
C LEU A 276 56.13 10.65 5.45
N ILE A 277 57.05 11.47 5.96
CA ILE A 277 58.07 12.15 5.13
C ILE A 277 58.99 11.10 4.49
N PHE A 278 59.42 10.09 5.26
CA PHE A 278 60.26 9.00 4.75
C PHE A 278 59.46 7.90 4.03
N ARG A 279 58.19 7.70 4.42
CA ARG A 279 57.30 6.73 3.79
C ARG A 279 55.91 7.33 3.54
N PRO A 280 55.74 8.13 2.46
CA PRO A 280 54.46 8.75 2.14
C PRO A 280 53.38 7.72 1.80
N VAL A 281 52.13 8.05 2.10
CA VAL A 281 50.99 7.21 1.73
C VAL A 281 50.70 7.37 0.24
N LYS A 282 50.51 6.26 -0.46
CA LYS A 282 50.07 6.22 -1.86
C LYS A 282 48.57 6.49 -1.93
N GLU A 283 48.18 7.69 -2.36
CA GLU A 283 46.78 8.11 -2.49
C GLU A 283 46.40 8.15 -3.98
N GLU A 284 45.32 7.46 -4.36
CA GLU A 284 44.71 7.48 -5.68
C GLU A 284 43.30 8.06 -5.59
N LYS A 285 42.98 9.01 -6.47
CA LYS A 285 41.62 9.52 -6.62
C LYS A 285 40.87 8.69 -7.65
N VAL A 286 39.90 7.89 -7.18
CA VAL A 286 39.14 6.92 -7.98
C VAL A 286 37.88 7.55 -8.59
N LEU A 287 37.30 8.53 -7.89
CA LEU A 287 36.14 9.28 -8.36
C LEU A 287 36.29 10.76 -8.00
N ASP A 288 35.90 11.64 -8.91
CA ASP A 288 35.93 13.09 -8.73
C ASP A 288 34.74 13.62 -7.93
N GLU A 289 33.55 13.10 -8.19
CA GLU A 289 32.31 13.50 -7.52
C GLU A 289 31.32 12.31 -7.39
N PRO A 290 31.00 11.87 -6.15
CA PRO A 290 31.65 12.28 -4.89
C PRO A 290 33.14 11.92 -4.89
N ALA A 291 33.96 12.70 -4.19
CA ALA A 291 35.39 12.44 -4.13
C ALA A 291 35.68 11.13 -3.38
N VAL A 292 36.14 10.10 -4.11
CA VAL A 292 36.52 8.80 -3.54
C VAL A 292 38.02 8.61 -3.70
N PHE A 293 38.69 8.29 -2.60
CA PHE A 293 40.13 8.06 -2.55
C PHE A 293 40.44 6.63 -2.12
N LEU A 294 41.37 5.99 -2.81
CA LEU A 294 41.93 4.68 -2.46
C LEU A 294 43.35 4.90 -1.96
N PHE A 295 43.68 4.26 -0.84
CA PHE A 295 45.02 4.30 -0.27
C PHE A 295 45.67 2.92 -0.43
N HIS A 296 46.80 2.89 -1.12
CA HIS A 296 47.52 1.66 -1.43
C HIS A 296 48.57 1.34 -0.37
N ASP A 297 48.78 0.05 -0.12
CA ASP A 297 49.83 -0.49 0.74
C ASP A 297 49.86 0.09 2.17
N VAL A 298 48.70 0.52 2.69
CA VAL A 298 48.60 1.09 4.05
C VAL A 298 48.82 0.01 5.12
N VAL A 299 48.35 -1.20 4.85
CA VAL A 299 48.41 -2.35 5.77
C VAL A 299 49.05 -3.52 5.03
N SER A 300 50.00 -4.21 5.66
CA SER A 300 50.64 -5.38 5.06
C SER A 300 49.66 -6.56 5.01
N ASP A 301 49.82 -7.47 4.04
CA ASP A 301 48.99 -8.68 3.96
C ASP A 301 49.01 -9.49 5.28
N SER A 302 50.16 -9.55 5.95
CA SER A 302 50.30 -10.24 7.23
C SER A 302 49.48 -9.60 8.36
N ASP A 303 49.38 -8.27 8.37
CA ASP A 303 48.60 -7.53 9.36
C ASP A 303 47.11 -7.58 9.01
N ILE A 304 46.76 -7.61 7.72
CA ILE A 304 45.40 -7.84 7.25
C ILE A 304 44.89 -9.20 7.75
N GLU A 305 45.68 -10.26 7.61
CA GLU A 305 45.27 -11.59 8.07
C GLU A 305 45.15 -11.66 9.60
N LYS A 306 46.03 -10.99 10.35
CA LYS A 306 45.88 -10.86 11.81
C LYS A 306 44.61 -10.10 12.19
N LEU A 307 44.32 -8.99 11.50
CA LEU A 307 43.10 -8.20 11.72
C LEU A 307 41.86 -9.05 11.45
N LYS A 308 41.85 -9.83 10.36
CA LYS A 308 40.78 -10.79 10.07
C LYS A 308 40.65 -11.82 11.19
N ALA A 309 41.74 -12.44 11.62
CA ALA A 309 41.73 -13.45 12.68
C ALA A 309 41.17 -12.91 14.00
N LEU A 310 41.46 -11.66 14.35
CA LEU A 310 40.94 -10.98 15.54
C LEU A 310 39.48 -10.54 15.39
N ALA A 311 39.06 -10.15 14.17
CA ALA A 311 37.73 -9.59 13.91
C ALA A 311 36.66 -10.67 13.69
N VAL A 312 36.97 -11.74 12.95
CA VAL A 312 36.04 -12.83 12.62
C VAL A 312 35.27 -13.38 13.84
N PRO A 313 35.89 -13.70 14.99
CA PRO A 313 35.15 -14.22 16.15
C PRO A 313 34.18 -13.20 16.77
N ARG A 314 34.37 -11.90 16.50
CA ARG A 314 33.52 -10.82 17.01
C ARG A 314 32.51 -10.31 15.97
N LEU A 315 32.59 -10.81 14.74
CA LEU A 315 31.74 -10.38 13.63
C LEU A 315 30.38 -11.08 13.72
N GLN A 316 29.32 -10.32 13.98
CA GLN A 316 27.95 -10.83 13.96
C GLN A 316 27.21 -10.33 12.73
N ARG A 317 26.42 -11.23 12.12
CA ARG A 317 25.60 -10.88 10.96
C ARG A 317 24.47 -9.96 11.39
N ALA A 318 24.26 -8.89 10.63
CA ALA A 318 23.12 -8.00 10.85
C ALA A 318 21.81 -8.77 10.66
N LEU A 319 20.90 -8.62 11.63
CA LEU A 319 19.58 -9.23 11.58
C LEU A 319 18.54 -8.23 11.12
N ILE A 320 17.52 -8.72 10.40
CA ILE A 320 16.50 -7.90 9.78
C ILE A 320 15.14 -8.46 10.13
N ARG A 321 14.17 -7.57 10.35
CA ARG A 321 12.79 -7.94 10.61
C ARG A 321 12.09 -8.19 9.28
N ASN A 322 11.65 -9.43 9.07
CA ASN A 322 10.84 -9.79 7.92
C ASN A 322 9.45 -9.15 8.05
N ALA A 323 9.04 -8.37 7.04
CA ALA A 323 7.78 -7.63 7.07
C ALA A 323 6.53 -8.55 7.08
N ALA A 324 6.62 -9.76 6.50
CA ALA A 324 5.50 -10.69 6.40
C ALA A 324 5.35 -11.56 7.66
N THR A 325 6.46 -12.01 8.23
CA THR A 325 6.46 -12.97 9.36
C THR A 325 6.78 -12.33 10.71
N ASN A 326 7.17 -11.05 10.73
CA ASN A 326 7.70 -10.34 11.91
C ASN A 326 8.95 -11.00 12.56
N ALA A 327 9.49 -12.07 11.97
CA ALA A 327 10.65 -12.77 12.47
C ALA A 327 11.93 -11.98 12.20
N ILE A 328 12.87 -12.07 13.14
CA ILE A 328 14.20 -11.44 13.01
C ILE A 328 15.14 -12.51 12.46
N THR A 329 15.52 -12.39 11.18
CA THR A 329 16.38 -13.37 10.51
C THR A 329 17.54 -12.70 9.80
N PRO A 330 18.69 -13.38 9.65
CA PRO A 330 19.76 -12.90 8.79
C PRO A 330 19.33 -12.95 7.32
N THR A 331 19.78 -11.98 6.52
CA THR A 331 19.56 -11.96 5.06
C THR A 331 20.88 -12.11 4.32
N ASN A 332 20.81 -12.68 3.11
CA ASN A 332 21.91 -12.64 2.15
C ASN A 332 21.97 -11.31 1.39
N ASP A 333 20.87 -10.57 1.36
CA ASP A 333 20.79 -9.30 0.67
C ASP A 333 21.28 -8.14 1.52
N ARG A 334 21.89 -7.14 0.87
CA ARG A 334 22.36 -5.90 1.51
C ARG A 334 21.17 -4.96 1.72
N ILE A 335 20.86 -4.67 2.97
CA ILE A 335 19.69 -3.85 3.33
C ILE A 335 20.16 -2.62 4.10
N SER A 336 19.77 -1.43 3.65
CA SER A 336 20.08 -0.17 4.35
C SER A 336 19.05 0.08 5.46
N LYS A 337 19.50 0.49 6.65
CA LYS A 337 18.60 1.03 7.68
C LYS A 337 18.08 2.39 7.21
N ARG A 338 16.75 2.51 7.05
CA ARG A 338 16.10 3.83 7.02
C ARG A 338 16.02 4.32 8.46
N TYR A 339 16.65 5.46 8.75
CA TYR A 339 16.57 6.15 10.04
C TYR A 339 15.26 6.89 10.19
#